data_AF-A0A927FI61-F1
#
_entry.id   AF-A0A927FI61-F1
#
_cell.length_a   1.000
_cell.length_b   1.000
_cell.length_c   1.000
_cell.angle_alpha   90.00
_cell.angle_beta   90.00
_cell.angle_gamma   90.00
#
_symmetry.space_group_name_H-M   'P 1'
#
loop_
_entity.id
_entity.type
_entity.pdbx_description
1 polymer ?
#
loop_
_entity_poly.entity_id
_entity_poly.type
_entity_poly.pdbx_seq_one_letter_code
_entity_poly.pdbx_strand_id
1 'polypeptide(L)'
;MHWQGCDVAFLTQHGKQHLVGPPIEAALGCRILHTEGYDTDKLGTFTHELARPGSQMDAAREKARIGMALTGSSIGIASEGSFGPDPVGGFVPWNTEVLLWIDQKQDLEITGWAHGHAQSLQKPIQSLQELELFALEAKFPEHRLTMRPSHEDHPAIIKGIHNVPSLMEAFERCRSQSNNGLVYVENDLRAFCNPTRQNIIRNAASDLIQKLQSLCPACDAPGFWVDRRIPGLRCRVCGRKTRLPISEVWHCQICKMQEERAIHTKALADPARCDHCNP
;
A
#
# COMPACT_ATOMS: atom_id res chain seq x y z
N MET A 1 17.92 -19.35 -8.14
CA MET A 1 17.07 -18.16 -7.96
C MET A 1 17.82 -16.95 -8.49
N HIS A 2 17.18 -16.03 -9.22
CA HIS A 2 17.85 -14.90 -9.91
C HIS A 2 18.63 -13.97 -8.97
N TRP A 3 18.29 -13.92 -7.69
CA TRP A 3 18.86 -12.99 -6.71
C TRP A 3 19.49 -13.66 -5.49
N GLN A 4 19.83 -14.95 -5.60
CA GLN A 4 20.47 -15.69 -4.51
C GLN A 4 21.77 -14.99 -4.06
N GLY A 5 21.87 -14.67 -2.77
CA GLY A 5 23.04 -14.01 -2.18
C GLY A 5 23.26 -12.56 -2.60
N CYS A 6 22.33 -11.97 -3.35
CA CYS A 6 22.40 -10.57 -3.73
C CYS A 6 21.94 -9.68 -2.58
N ASP A 7 22.62 -8.55 -2.42
CA ASP A 7 22.20 -7.48 -1.52
C ASP A 7 21.15 -6.61 -2.18
N VAL A 8 20.05 -6.33 -1.49
CA VAL A 8 18.91 -5.55 -2.00
C VAL A 8 18.66 -4.37 -1.10
N ALA A 9 18.83 -3.17 -1.62
CA ALA A 9 18.65 -1.95 -0.84
C ALA A 9 17.18 -1.74 -0.49
N PHE A 10 16.88 -1.50 0.78
CA PHE A 10 15.55 -1.10 1.21
C PHE A 10 15.61 0.18 2.04
N LEU A 11 15.35 1.31 1.39
CA LEU A 11 15.17 2.59 2.08
C LEU A 11 13.72 2.70 2.58
N THR A 12 13.54 2.53 3.89
CA THR A 12 12.22 2.67 4.50
C THR A 12 12.30 3.10 5.96
N GLN A 13 11.27 3.83 6.39
CA GLN A 13 11.01 4.12 7.80
C GLN A 13 9.78 3.32 8.30
N HIS A 14 9.48 3.51 9.59
CA HIS A 14 8.23 3.06 10.22
C HIS A 14 8.05 1.53 10.30
N GLY A 15 9.14 0.76 10.39
CA GLY A 15 9.09 -0.67 10.71
C GLY A 15 8.72 -1.59 9.54
N LYS A 16 8.55 -1.05 8.32
CA LYS A 16 8.17 -1.84 7.13
C LYS A 16 9.19 -2.91 6.74
N GLN A 17 10.46 -2.75 7.12
CA GLN A 17 11.51 -3.74 6.90
C GLN A 17 11.17 -5.10 7.52
N HIS A 18 10.49 -5.12 8.67
CA HIS A 18 10.08 -6.36 9.33
C HIS A 18 8.90 -7.06 8.63
N LEU A 19 8.11 -6.30 7.84
CA LEU A 19 6.95 -6.82 7.12
C LEU A 19 7.34 -7.41 5.76
N VAL A 20 8.31 -6.77 5.10
CA VAL A 20 8.67 -7.06 3.71
C VAL A 20 9.96 -7.87 3.62
N GLY A 21 10.93 -7.61 4.50
CA GLY A 21 12.26 -8.22 4.43
C GLY A 21 12.22 -9.76 4.51
N PRO A 22 11.77 -10.34 5.64
CA PRO A 22 11.77 -11.80 5.82
C PRO A 22 11.06 -12.60 4.70
N PRO A 23 9.84 -12.24 4.23
CA PRO A 23 9.21 -13.00 3.16
C PRO A 23 9.94 -12.90 1.82
N ILE A 24 10.54 -11.74 1.51
CA ILE A 24 11.31 -11.53 0.28
C ILE A 24 12.62 -12.34 0.32
N GLU A 25 13.36 -12.26 1.42
CA GLU A 25 14.60 -13.04 1.60
C GLU A 25 14.35 -14.54 1.51
N ALA A 26 13.29 -15.03 2.16
CA ALA A 26 12.91 -16.44 2.10
C ALA A 26 12.52 -16.90 0.69
N ALA A 27 11.83 -16.05 -0.08
CA ALA A 27 11.34 -16.40 -1.41
C ALA A 27 12.38 -16.30 -2.52
N LEU A 28 13.35 -15.39 -2.40
CA LEU A 28 14.30 -15.04 -3.47
C LEU A 28 15.75 -15.41 -3.13
N GLY A 29 16.04 -15.72 -1.86
CA GLY A 29 17.38 -16.03 -1.38
C GLY A 29 18.34 -14.85 -1.34
N CYS A 30 17.82 -13.62 -1.47
CA CYS A 30 18.59 -12.38 -1.34
C CYS A 30 18.76 -11.96 0.13
N ARG A 31 19.51 -10.88 0.36
CA ARG A 31 19.64 -10.22 1.67
C ARG A 31 19.14 -8.78 1.56
N ILE A 32 18.23 -8.39 2.46
CA ILE A 32 17.66 -7.04 2.49
C ILE A 32 18.58 -6.14 3.32
N LEU A 33 19.17 -5.15 2.66
CA LEU A 33 19.96 -4.10 3.28
C LEU A 33 19.05 -2.92 3.61
N HIS A 34 18.53 -2.91 4.83
CA HIS A 34 17.79 -1.77 5.34
C HIS A 34 18.75 -0.58 5.57
N THR A 35 18.36 0.60 5.10
CA THR A 35 19.06 1.86 5.36
C THR A 35 18.09 2.93 5.83
N GLU A 36 18.53 3.71 6.82
CA GLU A 36 17.86 4.92 7.32
C GLU A 36 18.67 6.18 6.98
N GLY A 37 19.68 6.07 6.11
CA GLY A 37 20.60 7.15 5.76
C GLY A 37 19.96 8.33 5.01
N TYR A 38 18.65 8.27 4.75
CA TYR A 38 17.85 9.35 4.17
C TYR A 38 16.49 9.45 4.86
N ASP A 39 16.10 10.67 5.19
CA ASP A 39 14.79 10.94 5.77
C ASP A 39 13.69 10.86 4.70
N THR A 40 12.95 9.76 4.66
CA THR A 40 11.95 9.50 3.63
C THR A 40 10.73 10.41 3.73
N ASP A 41 10.51 11.07 4.87
CA ASP A 41 9.43 12.04 5.04
C ASP A 41 9.62 13.28 4.14
N LYS A 42 10.86 13.54 3.68
CA LYS A 42 11.16 14.55 2.65
C LYS A 42 10.55 14.24 1.28
N LEU A 43 10.09 13.00 1.06
CA LEU A 43 9.40 12.58 -0.16
C LEU A 43 7.86 12.63 0.01
N GLY A 44 7.38 13.18 1.13
CA GLY A 44 5.98 13.33 1.48
C GLY A 44 5.60 12.51 2.72
N THR A 45 4.71 13.06 3.55
CA THR A 45 4.28 12.47 4.83
C THR A 45 2.80 12.08 4.81
N PHE A 46 2.42 11.04 5.57
CA PHE A 46 1.01 10.69 5.81
C PHE A 46 0.30 11.64 6.81
N THR A 47 1.04 12.52 7.49
CA THR A 47 0.55 13.43 8.52
C THR A 47 0.28 14.84 8.00
N HIS A 48 0.17 15.02 6.67
CA HIS A 48 -0.10 16.30 6.00
C HIS A 48 0.97 17.40 6.23
N GLU A 49 2.15 17.05 6.76
CA GLU A 49 3.23 18.02 7.00
C GLU A 49 3.97 18.38 5.72
N LEU A 50 4.15 17.44 4.79
CA LEU A 50 4.75 17.66 3.47
C LEU A 50 3.97 16.92 2.38
N ALA A 51 3.55 17.64 1.34
CA ALA A 51 2.92 17.06 0.16
C ALA A 51 3.95 16.26 -0.67
N ARG A 52 3.52 15.12 -1.22
CA ARG A 52 4.35 14.29 -2.11
C ARG A 52 4.51 14.97 -3.49
N PRO A 53 5.72 15.07 -4.05
CA PRO A 53 5.91 15.43 -5.45
C PRO A 53 5.61 14.23 -6.35
N GLY A 54 4.77 14.41 -7.37
CA GLY A 54 4.44 13.37 -8.34
C GLY A 54 3.55 12.24 -7.78
N SER A 55 3.57 11.08 -8.44
CA SER A 55 2.73 9.94 -8.09
C SER A 55 3.34 9.08 -6.96
N GLN A 56 2.52 8.19 -6.38
CA GLN A 56 3.00 7.13 -5.46
C GLN A 56 4.11 6.28 -6.09
N MET A 57 4.06 6.06 -7.40
CA MET A 57 5.06 5.31 -8.15
C MET A 57 6.37 6.08 -8.33
N ASP A 58 6.30 7.38 -8.56
CA ASP A 58 7.50 8.22 -8.69
C ASP A 58 8.27 8.28 -7.37
N ALA A 59 7.56 8.41 -6.25
CA ALA A 59 8.15 8.35 -4.92
C ALA A 59 8.76 6.96 -4.63
N ALA A 60 8.11 5.87 -5.04
CA ALA A 60 8.67 4.52 -4.89
C ALA A 60 9.97 4.35 -5.70
N ARG A 61 9.99 4.80 -6.96
CA ARG A 61 11.20 4.77 -7.81
C ARG A 61 12.34 5.56 -7.20
N GLU A 62 12.05 6.77 -6.72
CA GLU A 62 13.05 7.62 -6.10
C GLU A 62 13.60 6.99 -4.82
N LYS A 63 12.74 6.45 -3.94
CA LYS A 63 13.17 5.73 -2.74
C LYS A 63 14.08 4.54 -3.05
N ALA A 64 13.71 3.74 -4.06
CA ALA A 64 14.52 2.59 -4.46
C ALA A 64 15.91 3.04 -4.93
N ARG A 65 15.97 4.07 -5.79
CA ARG A 65 17.24 4.62 -6.32
C ARG A 65 18.11 5.25 -5.24
N ILE A 66 17.55 6.01 -4.32
CA ILE A 66 18.30 6.57 -3.18
C ILE A 66 18.85 5.44 -2.31
N GLY A 67 18.03 4.43 -1.99
CA GLY A 67 18.47 3.26 -1.23
C GLY A 67 19.64 2.53 -1.91
N MET A 68 19.52 2.30 -3.22
CA MET A 68 20.59 1.70 -4.04
C MET A 68 21.87 2.52 -3.96
N ALA A 69 21.78 3.84 -4.14
CA ALA A 69 22.95 4.73 -4.08
C ALA A 69 23.63 4.74 -2.70
N LEU A 70 22.84 4.77 -1.61
CA LEU A 70 23.37 4.78 -0.24
C LEU A 70 24.06 3.48 0.16
N THR A 71 23.60 2.35 -0.39
CA THR A 71 24.12 1.01 -0.04
C THR A 71 25.14 0.49 -1.05
N GLY A 72 25.26 1.12 -2.22
CA GLY A 72 26.06 0.62 -3.33
C GLY A 72 25.46 -0.60 -4.02
N SER A 73 24.21 -0.98 -3.73
CA SER A 73 23.55 -2.12 -4.37
C SER A 73 23.01 -1.77 -5.77
N SER A 74 23.10 -2.73 -6.70
CA SER A 74 22.46 -2.65 -8.01
C SER A 74 20.98 -3.03 -8.01
N ILE A 75 20.44 -3.41 -6.85
CA ILE A 75 19.04 -3.85 -6.70
C ILE A 75 18.40 -3.05 -5.56
N GLY A 76 17.21 -2.53 -5.80
CA GLY A 76 16.45 -1.75 -4.84
C GLY A 76 15.03 -2.26 -4.68
N ILE A 77 14.53 -2.25 -3.45
CA ILE A 77 13.12 -2.37 -3.14
C ILE A 77 12.63 -1.11 -2.44
N ALA A 78 11.43 -0.64 -2.79
CA ALA A 78 10.78 0.48 -2.14
C ALA A 78 9.32 0.16 -1.82
N SER A 79 8.82 0.77 -0.74
CA SER A 79 7.44 0.64 -0.29
C SER A 79 6.79 2.00 -0.16
N GLU A 80 5.64 2.15 -0.81
CA GLU A 80 4.82 3.35 -0.73
C GLU A 80 3.34 3.04 -0.54
N GLY A 81 2.66 3.94 0.16
CA GLY A 81 1.22 3.89 0.41
C GLY A 81 0.50 5.16 -0.07
N SER A 82 -0.78 5.03 -0.33
CA SER A 82 -1.72 6.13 -0.52
C SER A 82 -3.09 5.78 0.07
N PHE A 83 -3.79 6.81 0.56
CA PHE A 83 -5.15 6.70 1.07
C PHE A 83 -6.07 7.55 0.22
N GLY A 84 -7.27 7.06 -0.03
CA GLY A 84 -8.27 7.75 -0.83
C GLY A 84 -9.66 7.14 -0.66
N PRO A 85 -10.66 7.62 -1.40
CA PRO A 85 -11.99 7.02 -1.42
C PRO A 85 -11.97 5.67 -2.14
N ASP A 86 -12.86 4.76 -1.77
CA ASP A 86 -12.97 3.46 -2.43
C ASP A 86 -13.28 3.61 -3.94
N PRO A 87 -12.74 2.75 -4.80
CA PRO A 87 -12.80 2.94 -6.25
C PRO A 87 -14.18 2.65 -6.87
N VAL A 88 -15.15 2.15 -6.09
CA VAL A 88 -16.47 1.73 -6.60
C VAL A 88 -17.54 2.74 -6.20
N GLY A 89 -17.72 2.97 -4.91
CA GLY A 89 -18.72 3.88 -4.35
C GLY A 89 -18.17 5.25 -3.99
N GLY A 90 -16.87 5.34 -3.66
CA GLY A 90 -16.23 6.59 -3.26
C GLY A 90 -16.55 7.05 -1.82
N PHE A 91 -17.10 6.17 -0.98
CA PHE A 91 -17.62 6.53 0.35
C PHE A 91 -16.79 6.00 1.51
N VAL A 92 -15.99 4.94 1.28
CA VAL A 92 -15.24 4.28 2.35
C VAL A 92 -13.74 4.60 2.21
N PRO A 93 -13.02 4.86 3.32
CA PRO A 93 -11.57 5.00 3.26
C PRO A 93 -10.90 3.75 2.68
N TRP A 94 -9.98 3.96 1.75
CA TRP A 94 -9.32 2.93 0.98
C TRP A 94 -7.82 3.12 1.02
N ASN A 95 -7.08 2.05 1.30
CA ASN A 95 -5.62 2.04 1.30
C ASN A 95 -5.11 1.31 0.07
N THR A 96 -4.10 1.90 -0.57
CA THR A 96 -3.37 1.34 -1.70
C THR A 96 -1.89 1.30 -1.36
N GLU A 97 -1.31 0.10 -1.30
CA GLU A 97 0.12 -0.11 -1.07
C GLU A 97 0.77 -0.67 -2.33
N VAL A 98 1.98 -0.18 -2.61
CA VAL A 98 2.85 -0.67 -3.67
C VAL A 98 4.22 -1.01 -3.11
N LEU A 99 4.76 -2.12 -3.58
CA LEU A 99 6.17 -2.43 -3.52
C LEU A 99 6.76 -2.42 -4.91
N LEU A 100 7.89 -1.76 -5.06
CA LEU A 100 8.64 -1.65 -6.30
C LEU A 100 9.96 -2.38 -6.13
N TRP A 101 10.28 -3.26 -7.08
CA TRP A 101 11.58 -3.92 -7.22
C TRP A 101 12.28 -3.42 -8.48
N ILE A 102 13.52 -2.96 -8.34
CA ILE A 102 14.39 -2.55 -9.45
C ILE A 102 15.63 -3.43 -9.45
N ASP A 103 15.94 -4.06 -10.57
CA ASP A 103 17.24 -4.67 -10.84
C ASP A 103 17.90 -3.96 -12.01
N GLN A 104 18.92 -3.14 -11.71
CA GLN A 104 19.60 -2.32 -12.71
C GLN A 104 20.41 -3.15 -13.72
N LYS A 105 20.92 -4.32 -13.30
CA LYS A 105 21.74 -5.15 -14.19
C LYS A 105 20.90 -5.87 -15.23
N GLN A 106 19.64 -6.17 -14.89
CA GLN A 106 18.69 -6.83 -15.77
C GLN A 106 17.72 -5.86 -16.47
N ASP A 107 17.87 -4.55 -16.26
CA ASP A 107 16.93 -3.51 -16.73
C ASP A 107 15.47 -3.87 -16.40
N LEU A 108 15.23 -4.24 -15.14
CA LEU A 108 13.97 -4.83 -14.69
C LEU A 108 13.31 -3.94 -13.63
N GLU A 109 12.02 -3.65 -13.85
CA GLU A 109 11.16 -2.96 -12.89
C GLU A 109 9.86 -3.76 -12.68
N ILE A 110 9.65 -4.31 -11.49
CA ILE A 110 8.46 -5.11 -11.16
C ILE A 110 7.76 -4.52 -9.94
N THR A 111 6.43 -4.40 -10.01
CA THR A 111 5.61 -3.87 -8.93
C THR A 111 4.66 -4.90 -8.35
N GLY A 112 4.61 -5.00 -7.02
CA GLY A 112 3.55 -5.67 -6.29
C GLY A 112 2.54 -4.68 -5.72
N TRP A 113 1.26 -4.97 -5.82
CA TRP A 113 0.18 -4.10 -5.38
C TRP A 113 -0.78 -4.82 -4.44
N ALA A 114 -1.31 -4.09 -3.47
CA ALA A 114 -2.47 -4.51 -2.70
C ALA A 114 -3.32 -3.32 -2.29
N HIS A 115 -4.62 -3.57 -2.19
CA HIS A 115 -5.58 -2.54 -1.83
C HIS A 115 -6.65 -3.11 -0.90
N GLY A 116 -7.26 -2.27 -0.08
CA GLY A 116 -8.35 -2.69 0.79
C GLY A 116 -8.91 -1.55 1.63
N HIS A 117 -9.95 -1.87 2.39
CA HIS A 117 -10.52 -0.95 3.37
C HIS A 117 -9.46 -0.44 4.35
N ALA A 118 -9.43 0.87 4.54
CA ALA A 118 -8.52 1.53 5.47
C ALA A 118 -9.21 1.81 6.80
N GLN A 119 -8.56 1.46 7.91
CA GLN A 119 -8.89 2.06 9.20
C GLN A 119 -8.25 3.46 9.25
N SER A 120 -8.97 4.45 8.74
CA SER A 120 -8.54 5.83 8.56
C SER A 120 -9.68 6.78 8.90
N LEU A 121 -10.02 6.86 10.19
CA LEU A 121 -11.02 7.78 10.70
C LEU A 121 -10.36 9.10 11.12
N GLN A 122 -11.13 10.18 11.00
CA GLN A 122 -10.76 11.51 11.46
C GLN A 122 -12.01 12.28 11.90
N LYS A 123 -11.91 13.04 12.99
CA LYS A 123 -13.03 13.82 13.52
C LYS A 123 -12.57 14.95 14.44
N PRO A 124 -13.18 16.15 14.34
CA PRO A 124 -13.06 17.18 15.37
C PRO A 124 -13.97 16.82 16.57
N ILE A 125 -13.41 16.88 17.78
CA ILE A 125 -14.05 16.41 19.02
C ILE A 125 -13.91 17.48 20.12
N GLN A 126 -14.94 17.66 20.95
CA GLN A 126 -14.94 18.63 22.07
C GLN A 126 -14.97 17.99 23.46
N SER A 127 -15.50 16.78 23.57
CA SER A 127 -15.80 16.13 24.85
C SER A 127 -15.06 14.81 25.02
N LEU A 128 -14.87 14.39 26.28
CA LEU A 128 -14.30 13.08 26.59
C LEU A 128 -15.21 11.94 26.11
N GLN A 129 -16.53 12.12 26.15
CA GLN A 129 -17.48 11.13 25.67
C GLN A 129 -17.34 10.91 24.16
N GLU A 130 -17.21 11.99 23.37
CA GLU A 130 -16.94 11.87 21.94
C GLU A 130 -15.59 11.22 21.66
N LEU A 131 -14.56 11.50 22.47
CA LEU A 131 -13.24 10.89 22.34
C LEU A 131 -13.30 9.37 22.58
N GLU A 132 -14.01 8.93 23.62
CA GLU A 132 -14.19 7.51 23.93
C GLU A 132 -14.91 6.76 22.80
N LEU A 133 -15.98 7.34 22.25
CA LEU A 133 -16.70 6.79 21.10
C LEU A 133 -15.79 6.71 19.86
N PHE A 134 -15.07 7.78 19.56
CA PHE A 134 -14.14 7.78 18.44
C PHE A 134 -13.03 6.74 18.62
N ALA A 135 -12.44 6.63 19.81
CA ALA A 135 -11.38 5.66 20.09
C ALA A 135 -11.85 4.22 19.83
N LEU A 136 -13.10 3.90 20.21
CA LEU A 136 -13.70 2.60 19.92
C LEU A 136 -13.87 2.35 18.41
N GLU A 137 -14.48 3.31 17.68
CA GLU A 137 -14.66 3.21 16.22
C GLU A 137 -13.31 3.14 15.48
N ALA A 138 -12.30 3.85 15.99
CA ALA A 138 -10.96 3.91 15.45
C ALA A 138 -10.12 2.66 15.75
N LYS A 139 -10.64 1.70 16.52
CA LYS A 139 -9.96 0.47 16.98
C LYS A 139 -8.73 0.73 17.84
N PHE A 140 -8.79 1.76 18.67
CA PHE A 140 -7.77 2.03 19.68
C PHE A 140 -7.80 0.97 20.80
N PRO A 141 -6.65 0.55 21.37
CA PRO A 141 -5.28 1.02 21.11
C PRO A 141 -4.50 0.25 20.04
N GLU A 142 -5.10 -0.79 19.44
CA GLU A 142 -4.45 -1.58 18.38
C GLU A 142 -4.06 -0.68 17.20
N HIS A 143 -4.96 0.23 16.83
CA HIS A 143 -4.69 1.35 15.97
C HIS A 143 -4.37 2.58 16.82
N ARG A 144 -3.17 3.13 16.62
CA ARG A 144 -2.74 4.33 17.33
C ARG A 144 -3.44 5.56 16.75
N LEU A 145 -3.46 6.63 17.54
CA LEU A 145 -4.08 7.90 17.15
C LEU A 145 -3.05 9.03 17.05
N THR A 146 -3.41 10.05 16.28
CA THR A 146 -2.80 11.38 16.27
C THR A 146 -3.81 12.40 16.80
N MET A 147 -3.32 13.49 17.37
CA MET A 147 -4.15 14.62 17.81
C MET A 147 -3.53 15.95 17.45
N ARG A 148 -4.37 16.90 17.04
CA ARG A 148 -4.02 18.30 16.80
C ARG A 148 -4.99 19.23 17.54
N PRO A 149 -4.53 20.38 18.06
CA PRO A 149 -5.43 21.44 18.51
C PRO A 149 -6.28 21.99 17.37
N SER A 150 -7.55 22.29 17.64
CA SER A 150 -8.49 23.02 16.78
C SER A 150 -8.90 22.38 15.44
N HIS A 151 -7.96 22.07 14.54
CA HIS A 151 -8.26 21.59 13.17
C HIS A 151 -7.11 20.76 12.56
N GLU A 152 -7.37 20.16 11.40
CA GLU A 152 -6.46 19.22 10.70
C GLU A 152 -5.11 19.84 10.30
N ASP A 153 -5.11 21.12 9.91
CA ASP A 153 -3.88 21.81 9.50
C ASP A 153 -3.06 22.44 10.64
N HIS A 154 -3.45 22.24 11.90
CA HIS A 154 -2.76 22.90 13.01
C HIS A 154 -1.32 22.37 13.14
N PRO A 155 -0.28 23.22 13.27
CA PRO A 155 1.12 22.78 13.17
C PRO A 155 1.55 21.81 14.28
N ALA A 156 1.03 21.98 15.49
CA ALA A 156 1.29 21.05 16.58
C ALA A 156 0.53 19.72 16.38
N ILE A 157 1.26 18.61 16.50
CA ILE A 157 0.71 17.25 16.46
C ILE A 157 1.33 16.36 17.51
N ILE A 158 0.49 15.58 18.18
CA ILE A 158 0.89 14.46 19.02
C ILE A 158 0.66 13.19 18.22
N LYS A 159 1.72 12.39 18.00
CA LYS A 159 1.68 11.18 17.17
C LYS A 159 1.87 9.92 18.02
N GLY A 160 1.31 8.78 17.57
CA GLY A 160 1.59 7.47 18.16
C GLY A 160 0.97 7.25 19.55
N ILE A 161 -0.17 7.88 19.82
CA ILE A 161 -0.95 7.69 21.04
C ILE A 161 -1.43 6.23 21.06
N HIS A 162 -1.09 5.47 22.10
CA HIS A 162 -1.21 3.99 22.08
C HIS A 162 -1.69 3.37 23.41
N ASN A 163 -2.10 4.18 24.38
CA ASN A 163 -2.69 3.71 25.63
C ASN A 163 -3.59 4.79 26.25
N VAL A 164 -4.54 4.37 27.08
CA VAL A 164 -5.55 5.26 27.68
C VAL A 164 -4.92 6.46 28.43
N PRO A 165 -3.89 6.29 29.28
CA PRO A 165 -3.23 7.44 29.92
C PRO A 165 -2.72 8.49 28.91
N SER A 166 -2.00 8.06 27.88
CA SER A 166 -1.49 8.96 26.83
C SER A 166 -2.60 9.60 26.01
N LEU A 167 -3.75 8.93 25.84
CA LEU A 167 -4.92 9.45 25.14
C LEU A 167 -5.51 10.65 25.89
N MET A 168 -5.70 10.49 27.21
CA MET A 168 -6.26 11.55 28.06
C MET A 168 -5.31 12.74 28.17
N GLU A 169 -4.01 12.48 28.35
CA GLU A 169 -2.99 13.52 28.40
C GLU A 169 -2.91 14.31 27.08
N ALA A 170 -2.90 13.60 25.94
CA ALA A 170 -2.86 14.22 24.62
C ALA A 170 -4.11 15.09 24.37
N PHE A 171 -5.29 14.59 24.74
CA PHE A 171 -6.54 15.32 24.58
C PHE A 171 -6.56 16.62 25.38
N GLU A 172 -6.24 16.56 26.68
CA GLU A 172 -6.23 17.77 27.52
C GLU A 172 -5.17 18.78 27.06
N ARG A 173 -3.99 18.29 26.66
CA ARG A 173 -2.94 19.14 26.09
C ARG A 173 -3.43 19.83 24.81
N CYS A 174 -3.98 19.10 23.85
CA CYS A 174 -4.48 19.69 22.61
C CYS A 174 -5.65 20.64 22.86
N ARG A 175 -6.56 20.31 23.78
CA ARG A 175 -7.70 21.14 24.14
C ARG A 175 -7.26 22.46 24.78
N SER A 176 -6.26 22.43 25.67
CA SER A 176 -5.70 23.64 26.29
C SER A 176 -5.03 24.60 25.30
N GLN A 177 -4.55 24.07 24.18
CA GLN A 177 -3.92 24.84 23.10
C GLN A 177 -4.92 25.26 22.02
N SER A 178 -6.15 24.77 22.10
CA SER A 178 -7.19 25.03 21.12
C SER A 178 -7.93 26.33 21.42
N ASN A 179 -8.10 27.17 20.40
CA ASN A 179 -8.80 28.45 20.52
C ASN A 179 -10.34 28.31 20.55
N ASN A 180 -10.87 27.15 20.19
CA ASN A 180 -12.31 26.86 20.08
C ASN A 180 -12.72 25.61 20.88
N GLY A 181 -11.80 25.07 21.71
CA GLY A 181 -12.03 23.87 22.50
C GLY A 181 -12.09 22.56 21.71
N LEU A 182 -11.95 22.59 20.38
CA LEU A 182 -11.90 21.39 19.54
C LEU A 182 -10.51 20.75 19.57
N VAL A 183 -10.48 19.43 19.51
CA VAL A 183 -9.31 18.61 19.24
C VAL A 183 -9.60 17.80 18.00
N TYR A 184 -8.74 17.91 16.99
CA TYR A 184 -8.82 17.08 15.79
C TYR A 184 -8.11 15.76 16.07
N VAL A 185 -8.83 14.65 15.97
CA VAL A 185 -8.33 13.30 16.28
C VAL A 185 -8.40 12.45 15.03
N GLU A 186 -7.34 11.67 14.77
CA GLU A 186 -7.23 10.82 13.58
C GLU A 186 -6.58 9.48 13.90
N ASN A 187 -6.83 8.47 13.07
CA ASN A 187 -6.00 7.27 13.05
C ASN A 187 -4.57 7.62 12.60
N ASP A 188 -3.57 7.15 13.33
CA ASP A 188 -2.17 7.28 12.93
C ASP A 188 -1.87 6.29 11.80
N LEU A 189 -1.73 6.81 10.59
CA LEU A 189 -1.60 5.99 9.38
C LEU A 189 -0.19 5.44 9.18
N ARG A 190 0.80 5.73 10.03
CA ARG A 190 2.15 5.17 9.90
C ARG A 190 2.12 3.64 10.06
N ALA A 191 2.94 2.91 9.31
CA ALA A 191 2.80 1.46 9.19
C ALA A 191 2.83 0.71 10.55
N PHE A 192 3.75 1.03 11.45
CA PHE A 192 3.80 0.41 12.78
C PHE A 192 2.62 0.77 13.70
N CYS A 193 1.86 1.81 13.38
CA CYS A 193 0.70 2.30 14.13
C CYS A 193 -0.64 1.70 13.68
N ASN A 194 -0.69 1.08 12.49
CA ASN A 194 -1.94 0.68 11.85
C ASN A 194 -1.87 -0.80 11.38
N PRO A 195 -2.31 -1.76 12.20
CA PRO A 195 -2.27 -3.19 11.88
C PRO A 195 -2.95 -3.58 10.56
N THR A 196 -4.09 -2.97 10.23
CA THR A 196 -4.76 -3.25 8.95
C THR A 196 -3.93 -2.81 7.74
N ARG A 197 -3.25 -1.66 7.85
CA ARG A 197 -2.30 -1.19 6.83
C ARG A 197 -1.14 -2.17 6.67
N GLN A 198 -0.59 -2.68 7.78
CA GLN A 198 0.49 -3.69 7.72
C GLN A 198 0.06 -4.94 6.94
N ASN A 199 -1.19 -5.37 7.10
CA ASN A 199 -1.71 -6.51 6.35
C ASN A 199 -1.73 -6.24 4.83
N ILE A 200 -2.13 -5.04 4.43
CA ILE A 200 -2.12 -4.63 3.01
C ILE A 200 -0.67 -4.58 2.48
N ILE A 201 0.29 -4.08 3.26
CA ILE A 201 1.72 -4.11 2.90
C ILE A 201 2.22 -5.56 2.69
N ARG A 202 1.84 -6.49 3.58
CA ARG A 202 2.19 -7.92 3.42
C ARG A 202 1.57 -8.53 2.16
N ASN A 203 0.34 -8.15 1.83
CA ASN A 203 -0.31 -8.60 0.59
C ASN A 203 0.41 -8.06 -0.65
N ALA A 204 0.86 -6.80 -0.64
CA ALA A 204 1.66 -6.23 -1.72
C ALA A 204 3.00 -6.97 -1.86
N ALA A 205 3.60 -7.41 -0.74
CA ALA A 205 4.82 -8.23 -0.76
C ALA A 205 4.57 -9.60 -1.39
N SER A 206 3.45 -10.24 -1.04
CA SER A 206 3.04 -11.52 -1.65
C SER A 206 2.81 -11.39 -3.16
N ASP A 207 2.14 -10.33 -3.62
CA ASP A 207 1.93 -10.06 -5.05
C ASP A 207 3.27 -9.80 -5.77
N LEU A 208 4.18 -9.05 -5.17
CA LEU A 208 5.53 -8.83 -5.70
C LEU A 208 6.31 -10.14 -5.84
N ILE A 209 6.30 -10.99 -4.80
CA ILE A 209 7.00 -12.27 -4.78
C ILE A 209 6.50 -13.18 -5.91
N GLN A 210 5.19 -13.29 -6.07
CA GLN A 210 4.59 -14.12 -7.13
C GLN A 210 5.06 -13.66 -8.52
N LYS A 211 5.10 -12.35 -8.76
CA LYS A 211 5.58 -11.77 -10.01
C LYS A 211 7.07 -12.03 -10.23
N LEU A 212 7.89 -11.83 -9.21
CA LEU A 212 9.34 -12.06 -9.28
C LEU A 212 9.71 -13.53 -9.52
N GLN A 213 8.89 -14.46 -9.03
CA GLN A 213 9.08 -15.90 -9.26
C GLN A 213 8.46 -16.39 -10.56
N SER A 214 7.66 -15.58 -11.24
CA SER A 214 7.04 -15.95 -12.51
C SER A 214 8.01 -15.73 -13.67
N LEU A 215 8.53 -16.84 -14.21
CA LEU A 215 9.55 -16.81 -15.26
C LEU A 215 8.93 -16.84 -16.65
N CYS A 216 9.54 -16.11 -17.57
CA CYS A 216 9.16 -16.14 -18.97
C CYS A 216 9.54 -17.48 -19.61
N PRO A 217 8.62 -18.19 -20.27
CA PRO A 217 8.94 -19.48 -20.90
C PRO A 217 9.90 -19.36 -22.10
N ALA A 218 10.14 -18.15 -22.62
CA ALA A 218 10.98 -17.92 -23.80
C ALA A 218 12.41 -17.45 -23.46
N CYS A 219 12.62 -16.81 -22.31
CA CYS A 219 13.93 -16.24 -21.96
C CYS A 219 14.30 -16.40 -20.49
N ASP A 220 13.48 -17.10 -19.70
CA ASP A 220 13.63 -17.32 -18.26
C ASP A 220 13.69 -16.03 -17.41
N ALA A 221 13.47 -14.85 -17.99
CA ALA A 221 13.45 -13.60 -17.25
C ALA A 221 12.26 -13.58 -16.26
N PRO A 222 12.47 -13.09 -15.03
CA PRO A 222 11.41 -12.95 -14.04
C PRO A 222 10.42 -11.84 -14.42
N GLY A 223 9.22 -11.86 -13.82
CA GLY A 223 8.18 -10.88 -14.09
C GLY A 223 7.29 -11.19 -15.29
N PHE A 224 7.23 -12.46 -15.74
CA PHE A 224 6.25 -12.86 -16.76
C PHE A 224 4.86 -12.90 -16.12
N TRP A 225 4.07 -11.85 -16.33
CA TRP A 225 2.82 -11.67 -15.60
C TRP A 225 1.69 -11.15 -16.48
N VAL A 226 0.47 -11.17 -15.93
CA VAL A 226 -0.73 -10.64 -16.59
C VAL A 226 -0.56 -9.15 -16.87
N ASP A 227 -0.56 -8.79 -18.16
CA ASP A 227 -0.55 -7.43 -18.68
C ASP A 227 -1.98 -6.88 -18.82
N ARG A 228 -2.87 -7.69 -19.40
CA ARG A 228 -4.27 -7.34 -19.59
C ARG A 228 -5.17 -8.55 -19.52
N ARG A 229 -6.44 -8.31 -19.26
CA ARG A 229 -7.49 -9.33 -19.28
C ARG A 229 -8.47 -9.06 -20.41
N ILE A 230 -8.83 -10.09 -21.16
CA ILE A 230 -9.76 -9.98 -22.28
C ILE A 230 -11.17 -10.23 -21.75
N PRO A 231 -12.09 -9.24 -21.82
CA PRO A 231 -13.45 -9.40 -21.34
C PRO A 231 -14.27 -10.28 -22.28
N GLY A 232 -15.33 -10.89 -21.75
CA GLY A 232 -16.26 -11.63 -22.59
C GLY A 232 -17.14 -12.65 -21.89
N LEU A 233 -17.05 -12.78 -20.55
CA LEU A 233 -17.79 -13.82 -19.85
C LEU A 233 -19.28 -13.55 -20.00
N ARG A 234 -20.05 -14.56 -20.44
CA ARG A 234 -21.48 -14.38 -20.74
C ARG A 234 -22.30 -14.30 -19.46
N CYS A 235 -23.23 -13.35 -19.39
CA CYS A 235 -24.20 -13.23 -18.31
C CYS A 235 -25.11 -14.46 -18.27
N ARG A 236 -25.35 -15.00 -17.07
CA ARG A 236 -26.22 -16.17 -16.87
C ARG A 236 -27.69 -15.93 -17.19
N VAL A 237 -28.14 -14.68 -17.21
CA VAL A 237 -29.53 -14.29 -17.48
C VAL A 237 -29.73 -13.90 -18.95
N CYS A 238 -29.02 -12.87 -19.42
CA CYS A 238 -29.25 -12.31 -20.75
C CYS A 238 -28.31 -12.86 -21.84
N GLY A 239 -27.30 -13.67 -21.48
CA GLY A 239 -26.34 -14.26 -22.42
C GLY A 239 -25.33 -13.30 -23.05
N ARG A 240 -25.45 -11.97 -22.82
CA ARG A 240 -24.53 -10.96 -23.36
C ARG A 240 -23.16 -11.05 -22.68
N LYS A 241 -22.11 -10.64 -23.41
CA LYS A 241 -20.75 -10.52 -22.88
C LYS A 241 -20.70 -9.43 -21.80
N THR A 242 -20.04 -9.72 -20.70
CA THR A 242 -19.78 -8.77 -19.60
C THR A 242 -18.33 -8.30 -19.64
N ARG A 243 -17.98 -7.34 -18.77
CA ARG A 243 -16.59 -6.90 -18.55
C ARG A 243 -15.74 -7.95 -17.81
N LEU A 244 -16.35 -9.03 -17.31
CA LEU A 244 -15.61 -10.10 -16.65
C LEU A 244 -14.74 -10.87 -17.68
N PRO A 245 -13.52 -11.24 -17.28
CA PRO A 245 -12.52 -11.78 -18.21
C PRO A 245 -12.79 -13.23 -18.60
N ILE A 246 -12.40 -13.59 -19.83
CA ILE A 246 -12.39 -14.96 -20.36
C ILE A 246 -10.98 -15.49 -20.60
N SER A 247 -10.01 -14.58 -20.74
CA SER A 247 -8.60 -14.91 -20.89
C SER A 247 -7.73 -13.79 -20.31
N GLU A 248 -6.48 -14.14 -20.02
CA GLU A 248 -5.45 -13.23 -19.55
C GLU A 248 -4.32 -13.24 -20.57
N VAL A 249 -3.80 -12.07 -20.92
CA VAL A 249 -2.59 -11.95 -21.72
C VAL A 249 -1.42 -11.74 -20.78
N TRP A 250 -0.53 -12.71 -20.78
CA TRP A 250 0.72 -12.69 -20.04
C TRP A 250 1.82 -12.11 -20.92
N HIS A 251 2.72 -11.31 -20.33
CA HIS A 251 3.73 -10.58 -21.07
C HIS A 251 5.09 -10.58 -20.36
N CYS A 252 6.17 -10.72 -21.13
CA CYS A 252 7.52 -10.54 -20.66
C CYS A 252 8.05 -9.16 -21.06
N GLN A 253 8.50 -8.37 -20.09
CA GLN A 253 9.06 -7.04 -20.37
C GLN A 253 10.43 -7.10 -21.07
N ILE A 254 11.18 -8.20 -20.94
CA ILE A 254 12.53 -8.37 -21.51
C ILE A 254 12.46 -8.79 -22.98
N CYS A 255 11.98 -10.01 -23.27
CA CYS A 255 11.96 -10.54 -24.64
C CYS A 255 10.70 -10.19 -25.43
N LYS A 256 9.74 -9.48 -24.81
CA LYS A 256 8.46 -9.06 -25.39
C LYS A 256 7.49 -10.20 -25.76
N MET A 257 7.81 -11.44 -25.39
CA MET A 257 6.91 -12.60 -25.54
C MET A 257 5.53 -12.31 -24.90
N GLN A 258 4.48 -12.77 -25.56
CA GLN A 258 3.11 -12.73 -25.07
C GLN A 258 2.46 -14.11 -25.19
N GLU A 259 1.64 -14.45 -24.20
CA GLU A 259 0.87 -15.69 -24.17
C GLU A 259 -0.55 -15.37 -23.70
N GLU A 260 -1.56 -15.71 -24.51
CA GLU A 260 -2.95 -15.64 -24.06
C GLU A 260 -3.33 -16.96 -23.38
N ARG A 261 -3.73 -16.88 -22.12
CA ARG A 261 -4.18 -18.01 -21.32
C ARG A 261 -5.67 -17.90 -21.07
N ALA A 262 -6.43 -18.92 -21.48
CA ALA A 262 -7.86 -18.97 -21.19
C ALA A 262 -8.08 -19.11 -19.67
N ILE A 263 -8.99 -18.29 -19.13
CA ILE A 263 -9.50 -18.50 -17.77
C ILE A 263 -10.53 -19.62 -17.88
N HIS A 264 -10.11 -20.84 -17.55
CA HIS A 264 -10.98 -22.01 -17.58
C HIS A 264 -11.98 -21.95 -16.42
N THR A 265 -13.05 -21.17 -16.61
CA THR A 265 -14.21 -21.14 -15.71
C THR A 265 -15.43 -21.71 -16.41
N LYS A 266 -16.14 -22.63 -15.73
CA LYS A 266 -17.49 -23.06 -16.16
C LYS A 266 -18.57 -22.07 -15.74
N ALA A 267 -18.22 -21.04 -14.97
CA ALA A 267 -19.18 -20.09 -14.44
C ALA A 267 -19.59 -19.06 -15.49
N LEU A 268 -20.90 -18.79 -15.57
CA LEU A 268 -21.44 -17.63 -16.25
C LEU A 268 -21.40 -16.41 -15.32
N ALA A 269 -21.31 -15.21 -15.89
CA ALA A 269 -21.28 -13.98 -15.12
C ALA A 269 -22.59 -13.75 -14.35
N ASP A 270 -22.47 -13.30 -13.10
CA ASP A 270 -23.63 -12.86 -12.31
C ASP A 270 -24.27 -11.60 -12.95
N PRO A 271 -25.61 -11.51 -13.07
CA PRO A 271 -26.27 -10.33 -13.63
C PRO A 271 -25.92 -9.02 -12.92
N ALA A 272 -25.52 -9.04 -11.64
CA ALA A 272 -25.04 -7.84 -10.92
C ALA A 272 -23.76 -7.23 -11.52
N ARG A 273 -23.01 -8.01 -12.32
CA ARG A 273 -21.79 -7.60 -13.03
C ARG A 273 -22.01 -7.40 -14.53
N CYS A 274 -23.26 -7.33 -14.98
CA CYS A 274 -23.63 -7.19 -16.38
C CYS A 274 -24.22 -5.80 -16.64
N ASP A 275 -23.53 -4.96 -17.42
CA ASP A 275 -23.97 -3.61 -17.82
C ASP A 275 -25.37 -3.54 -18.46
N HIS A 276 -25.95 -4.68 -18.88
CA HIS A 276 -27.32 -4.73 -19.39
C HIS A 276 -28.36 -5.12 -18.33
N CYS A 277 -28.03 -6.05 -17.43
CA CYS A 277 -28.95 -6.48 -16.36
C CYS A 277 -28.87 -5.57 -15.14
N ASN A 278 -27.72 -4.93 -14.93
CA ASN A 278 -27.42 -3.97 -13.88
C ASN A 278 -26.61 -2.81 -14.49
N PRO A 279 -27.27 -1.89 -15.21
CA PRO A 279 -26.64 -0.75 -15.88
C PRO A 279 -26.03 0.27 -14.90
#